data_AF-A0A4R0F8S0-F1
#
_entry.id   AF-A0A4R0F8S0-F1
#
_cell.length_a   1.000
_cell.length_b   1.000
_cell.length_c   1.000
_cell.angle_alpha   90.00
_cell.angle_beta   90.00
_cell.angle_gamma   90.00
#
_symmetry.space_group_name_H-M   'P 1'
#
loop_
_entity.id
_entity.type
_entity.pdbx_description
1 polymer ?
#
loop_
_entity_poly.entity_id
_entity_poly.type
_entity_poly.pdbx_seq_one_letter_code
_entity_poly.pdbx_strand_id
1 'polypeptide(L)'
;MNDFFIAANRSLNLEVDDVSLEVRQIQMSQFDLWVGAADPIKSALGNVSDYSDEILKEVIQKHLIECVVMLELITDLDYQSILKTAEDQDVFIQLLGTALKVNQPYFVDKEQKSKRRKRTETNDQGSTWFDSFQLLVSNGHSHESIMNMTYGSFKLYSEAVVKREKQNIATQSNIIRMAHHAAAKQFKSFIDELKE
;
A
#
# COMPACT_ATOMS: atom_id res chain seq x y z
N MET A 1 -10.77 -3.04 -0.84
CA MET A 1 -10.99 -3.06 0.62
C MET A 1 -11.23 -1.65 1.15
N ASN A 2 -11.95 -1.50 2.27
CA ASN A 2 -12.14 -0.19 2.92
C ASN A 2 -11.00 0.13 3.91
N ASP A 3 -10.90 1.38 4.35
CA ASP A 3 -9.79 1.84 5.20
C ASP A 3 -9.76 1.13 6.56
N PHE A 4 -10.93 0.77 7.11
CA PHE A 4 -11.02 0.02 8.37
C PHE A 4 -10.46 -1.41 8.27
N PHE A 5 -10.66 -2.08 7.14
CA PHE A 5 -10.09 -3.39 6.88
C PHE A 5 -8.56 -3.32 6.89
N ILE A 6 -8.01 -2.29 6.23
CA ILE A 6 -6.57 -2.07 6.12
C ILE A 6 -5.99 -1.74 7.50
N ALA A 7 -6.56 -0.74 8.18
CA ALA A 7 -6.09 -0.25 9.48
C ALA A 7 -6.15 -1.31 10.60
N ALA A 8 -7.16 -2.19 10.57
CA ALA A 8 -7.34 -3.22 11.59
C ALA A 8 -6.58 -4.53 11.28
N ASN A 9 -5.71 -4.55 10.26
CA ASN A 9 -5.00 -5.75 9.82
C ASN A 9 -5.92 -6.98 9.68
N ARG A 10 -7.09 -6.79 9.04
CA ARG A 10 -8.04 -7.89 8.84
C ARG A 10 -7.53 -8.83 7.76
N SER A 11 -7.88 -10.10 7.91
CA SER A 11 -7.72 -11.16 6.93
C SER A 11 -9.04 -11.49 6.24
N LEU A 12 -8.96 -12.29 5.17
CA LEU A 12 -10.12 -12.97 4.60
C LEU A 12 -9.96 -14.47 4.78
N ASN A 13 -11.07 -15.15 5.03
CA ASN A 13 -11.11 -16.61 4.99
C ASN A 13 -11.59 -17.06 3.62
N LEU A 14 -10.84 -17.95 2.99
CA LEU A 14 -11.24 -18.69 1.80
C LEU A 14 -11.68 -20.07 2.23
N GLU A 15 -12.94 -20.40 1.99
CA GLU A 15 -13.47 -21.74 2.22
C GLU A 15 -13.16 -22.60 0.98
N VAL A 16 -12.29 -23.60 1.14
CA VAL A 16 -11.99 -24.61 0.13
C VAL A 16 -12.43 -25.96 0.69
N ASP A 17 -13.48 -26.52 0.10
CA ASP A 17 -14.15 -27.72 0.61
C ASP A 17 -14.54 -27.58 2.11
N ASP A 18 -13.97 -28.41 2.99
CA ASP A 18 -14.18 -28.39 4.44
C ASP A 18 -13.08 -27.64 5.22
N VAL A 19 -12.20 -26.91 4.51
CA VAL A 19 -11.05 -26.20 5.09
C VAL A 19 -11.21 -24.69 4.92
N SER A 20 -11.20 -23.98 6.05
CA SER A 20 -11.16 -22.51 6.08
C SER A 20 -9.72 -22.04 6.11
N LEU A 21 -9.30 -21.33 5.06
CA LEU A 21 -7.94 -20.83 4.89
C LEU A 21 -7.88 -19.33 5.17
N GLU A 22 -7.07 -18.91 6.14
CA GLU A 22 -6.83 -17.49 6.40
C GLU A 22 -5.83 -16.91 5.38
N VAL A 23 -6.21 -15.80 4.74
CA VAL A 23 -5.38 -15.00 3.85
C VAL A 23 -5.20 -13.60 4.44
N ARG A 24 -3.96 -13.26 4.79
CA ARG A 24 -3.60 -12.05 5.53
C ARG A 24 -3.08 -10.93 4.63
N GLN A 25 -3.05 -9.73 5.20
CA GLN A 25 -2.31 -8.61 4.61
C GLN A 25 -0.82 -8.77 4.90
N ILE A 26 0.03 -8.43 3.92
CA ILE A 26 1.49 -8.46 4.10
C ILE A 26 1.93 -7.39 5.11
N GLN A 27 2.81 -7.78 6.03
CA GLN A 27 3.42 -6.88 7.00
C GLN A 27 4.73 -6.29 6.49
N MET A 28 5.08 -5.10 6.99
CA MET A 28 6.33 -4.42 6.64
C MET A 28 7.57 -5.23 7.07
N SER A 29 7.46 -6.06 8.09
CA SER A 29 8.51 -6.97 8.57
C SER A 29 8.97 -8.01 7.55
N GLN A 30 8.12 -8.39 6.59
CA GLN A 30 8.40 -9.38 5.55
C GLN A 30 8.36 -8.77 4.15
N PHE A 31 8.35 -7.45 4.05
CA PHE A 31 8.06 -6.75 2.82
C PHE A 31 9.20 -6.86 1.78
N ASP A 32 10.45 -7.01 2.23
CA ASP A 32 11.59 -7.25 1.35
C ASP A 32 11.46 -8.57 0.58
N LEU A 33 11.05 -9.64 1.27
CA LEU A 33 10.77 -10.95 0.67
C LEU A 33 9.56 -10.88 -0.26
N TRP A 34 8.51 -10.19 0.18
CA TRP A 34 7.30 -9.99 -0.61
C TRP A 34 7.57 -9.32 -1.94
N VAL A 35 8.32 -8.22 -1.96
CA VAL A 35 8.60 -7.43 -3.18
C VAL A 35 9.26 -8.29 -4.26
N GLY A 36 10.19 -9.17 -3.89
CA GLY A 36 10.88 -10.06 -4.83
C GLY A 36 9.93 -10.98 -5.60
N ALA A 37 8.84 -11.45 -4.97
CA ALA A 37 7.83 -12.29 -5.59
C ALA A 37 6.66 -11.49 -6.20
N ALA A 38 6.25 -10.41 -5.56
CA ALA A 38 5.05 -9.67 -5.94
C ALA A 38 5.27 -8.72 -7.12
N ASP A 39 6.50 -8.22 -7.36
CA ASP A 39 6.78 -7.29 -8.46
C ASP A 39 6.59 -7.87 -9.87
N PRO A 40 7.07 -9.10 -10.18
CA PRO A 40 6.76 -9.75 -11.45
C PRO A 40 5.26 -9.90 -11.68
N ILE A 41 4.52 -10.34 -10.65
CA ILE A 41 3.06 -10.51 -10.68
C ILE A 41 2.37 -9.16 -10.92
N LYS A 42 2.75 -8.12 -10.16
CA LYS A 42 2.20 -6.77 -10.29
C LYS A 42 2.44 -6.20 -11.70
N SER A 43 3.62 -6.45 -12.26
CA SER A 43 3.96 -6.03 -13.62
C SER A 43 3.11 -6.73 -14.67
N ALA A 44 2.85 -8.03 -14.51
CA ALA A 44 2.00 -8.81 -15.40
C ALA A 44 0.51 -8.38 -15.32
N LEU A 45 0.02 -8.02 -14.14
CA LEU A 45 -1.37 -7.60 -13.90
C LEU A 45 -1.69 -6.18 -14.42
N GLY A 46 -0.69 -5.38 -14.79
CA GLY A 46 -0.91 -4.10 -15.48
C GLY A 46 -1.70 -3.04 -14.69
N ASN A 47 -1.64 -3.06 -13.36
CA ASN A 47 -2.34 -2.11 -12.48
C ASN A 47 -3.88 -2.10 -12.65
N VAL A 48 -4.44 -3.25 -13.04
CA VAL A 48 -5.90 -3.46 -13.10
C VAL A 48 -6.41 -3.80 -11.69
N SER A 49 -7.65 -3.42 -11.37
CA SER A 49 -8.27 -3.64 -10.05
C SER A 49 -9.19 -4.84 -9.96
N ASP A 50 -9.57 -5.40 -11.10
CA ASP A 50 -10.47 -6.55 -11.22
C ASP A 50 -9.82 -7.55 -12.20
N TYR A 51 -9.57 -8.76 -11.72
CA TYR A 51 -8.78 -9.76 -12.43
C TYR A 51 -9.72 -10.88 -12.87
N SER A 52 -9.84 -11.10 -14.17
CA SER A 52 -10.57 -12.27 -14.66
C SER A 52 -9.75 -13.53 -14.43
N ASP A 53 -10.44 -14.67 -14.35
CA ASP A 53 -9.78 -15.96 -14.17
C ASP A 53 -8.78 -16.26 -15.29
N GLU A 54 -9.04 -15.80 -16.52
CA GLU A 54 -8.10 -15.94 -17.63
C GLU A 54 -6.79 -15.19 -17.41
N ILE A 55 -6.85 -13.97 -16.87
CA ILE A 55 -5.66 -13.18 -16.52
C ILE A 55 -4.88 -13.90 -15.42
N LEU A 56 -5.59 -14.39 -14.40
CA LEU A 56 -4.95 -15.11 -13.30
C LEU A 56 -4.30 -16.41 -13.79
N LYS A 57 -4.94 -17.15 -14.70
CA LYS A 57 -4.36 -18.34 -15.34
C LYS A 57 -3.06 -18.02 -16.07
N GLU A 58 -3.01 -16.92 -16.81
CA GLU A 58 -1.79 -16.50 -17.52
C GLU A 58 -0.66 -16.13 -16.55
N VAL A 59 -1.00 -15.40 -15.47
CA VAL A 59 -0.04 -15.04 -14.42
C VAL A 59 0.52 -16.29 -13.75
N ILE A 60 -0.34 -17.24 -13.37
CA ILE A 60 0.06 -18.49 -12.73
C ILE A 60 0.99 -19.28 -13.65
N GLN A 61 0.68 -19.39 -14.94
CA GLN A 61 1.52 -20.10 -15.90
C GLN A 61 2.93 -19.51 -16.04
N LYS A 62 3.07 -18.20 -15.94
CA LYS A 62 4.35 -17.48 -16.11
C LYS A 62 5.14 -17.31 -14.81
N HIS A 63 4.44 -17.22 -13.68
CA HIS A 63 4.97 -16.79 -12.39
C HIS A 63 4.53 -17.71 -11.24
N LEU A 64 4.44 -19.03 -11.48
CA LEU A 64 3.97 -19.98 -10.48
C LEU A 64 4.78 -19.92 -9.19
N ILE A 65 6.11 -19.88 -9.30
CA ILE A 65 7.01 -19.89 -8.14
C ILE A 65 6.80 -18.62 -7.31
N GLU A 66 6.72 -17.47 -7.97
CA GLU A 66 6.45 -16.19 -7.34
C GLU A 66 5.08 -16.17 -6.67
N CYS A 67 4.05 -16.74 -7.30
CA CYS A 67 2.72 -16.88 -6.69
C CYS A 67 2.79 -17.72 -5.41
N VAL A 68 3.53 -18.84 -5.43
CA VAL A 68 3.68 -19.73 -4.27
C VAL A 68 4.39 -19.01 -3.12
N VAL A 69 5.53 -18.36 -3.38
CA VAL A 69 6.30 -17.61 -2.38
C VAL A 69 5.44 -16.48 -1.78
N MET A 70 4.69 -15.77 -2.62
CA MET A 70 3.80 -14.71 -2.18
C MET A 70 2.71 -15.25 -1.24
N LEU A 71 2.10 -16.39 -1.59
CA LEU A 71 1.04 -17.02 -0.78
C LEU A 71 1.56 -17.56 0.55
N GLU A 72 2.79 -18.10 0.59
CA GLU A 72 3.44 -18.58 1.82
C GLU A 72 3.61 -17.46 2.84
N LEU A 73 3.92 -16.24 2.40
CA LEU A 73 4.10 -15.09 3.29
C LEU A 73 2.80 -14.60 3.95
N ILE A 74 1.64 -14.93 3.40
CA ILE A 74 0.34 -14.39 3.83
C ILE A 74 -0.68 -15.44 4.22
N THR A 75 -0.30 -16.71 4.25
CA THR A 75 -1.14 -17.84 4.69
C THR A 75 -0.36 -18.70 5.68
N ASP A 76 -1.04 -19.64 6.34
CA ASP A 76 -0.39 -20.63 7.20
C ASP A 76 0.04 -21.90 6.45
N LEU A 77 -0.02 -21.88 5.11
CA LEU A 77 0.40 -23.00 4.29
C LEU A 77 1.90 -22.95 4.04
N ASP A 78 2.52 -24.13 4.08
CA ASP A 78 3.89 -24.28 3.58
C ASP A 78 3.93 -24.33 2.05
N TYR A 79 5.12 -24.13 1.50
CA TYR A 79 5.39 -24.20 0.06
C TYR A 79 4.80 -25.45 -0.61
N GLN A 80 4.89 -26.62 0.03
CA GLN A 80 4.39 -27.88 -0.55
C GLN A 80 2.86 -27.94 -0.59
N SER A 81 2.20 -27.46 0.45
CA SER A 81 0.73 -27.39 0.52
C SER A 81 0.18 -26.42 -0.52
N ILE A 82 0.85 -25.29 -0.76
CA ILE A 82 0.48 -24.33 -1.80
C ILE A 82 0.73 -24.90 -3.20
N LEU A 83 1.84 -25.61 -3.42
CA LEU A 83 2.05 -26.28 -4.71
C LEU A 83 0.99 -27.34 -4.99
N LYS A 84 0.55 -28.07 -3.96
CA LYS A 84 -0.51 -29.06 -4.10
C LYS A 84 -1.84 -28.41 -4.49
N THR A 85 -2.15 -27.20 -3.98
CA THR A 85 -3.35 -26.49 -4.45
C THR A 85 -3.22 -26.07 -5.91
N ALA A 86 -2.01 -25.92 -6.46
CA ALA A 86 -1.82 -25.64 -7.90
C ALA A 86 -2.19 -26.82 -8.81
N GLU A 87 -2.32 -28.05 -8.28
CA GLU A 87 -2.86 -29.20 -9.02
C GLU A 87 -4.36 -29.01 -9.31
N ASP A 88 -5.07 -28.29 -8.45
CA ASP A 88 -6.45 -27.83 -8.66
C ASP A 88 -6.44 -26.36 -9.11
N GLN A 89 -6.52 -26.17 -10.42
CA GLN A 89 -6.40 -24.85 -11.03
C GLN A 89 -7.45 -23.86 -10.51
N ASP A 90 -8.67 -24.30 -10.23
CA ASP A 90 -9.75 -23.40 -9.81
C ASP A 90 -9.55 -22.95 -8.35
N VAL A 91 -9.13 -23.87 -7.48
CA VAL A 91 -8.77 -23.55 -6.09
C VAL A 91 -7.59 -22.58 -6.04
N PHE A 92 -6.55 -22.83 -6.83
CA PHE A 92 -5.38 -21.94 -6.85
C PHE A 92 -5.71 -20.54 -7.35
N ILE A 93 -6.59 -20.42 -8.35
CA ILE A 93 -7.08 -19.12 -8.85
C ILE A 93 -7.84 -18.38 -7.77
N GLN A 94 -8.73 -19.05 -7.03
CA GLN A 94 -9.47 -18.43 -5.93
C GLN A 94 -8.54 -17.96 -4.80
N LEU A 95 -7.53 -18.76 -4.47
CA LEU A 95 -6.51 -18.41 -3.49
C LEU A 95 -5.70 -17.19 -3.93
N LEU A 96 -5.18 -17.19 -5.15
CA LEU A 96 -4.45 -16.06 -5.72
C LEU A 96 -5.33 -14.80 -5.80
N GLY A 97 -6.56 -14.92 -6.29
CA GLY A 97 -7.51 -13.82 -6.37
C GLY A 97 -7.81 -13.22 -4.99
N THR A 98 -7.99 -14.06 -3.97
CA THR A 98 -8.17 -13.63 -2.59
C THR A 98 -6.93 -12.90 -2.06
N ALA A 99 -5.74 -13.44 -2.29
CA ALA A 99 -4.46 -12.82 -1.91
C ALA A 99 -4.29 -11.42 -2.52
N LEU A 100 -4.55 -11.28 -3.83
CA LEU A 100 -4.50 -10.01 -4.53
C LEU A 100 -5.54 -9.01 -4.00
N LYS A 101 -6.74 -9.49 -3.65
CA LYS A 101 -7.81 -8.66 -3.09
C LYS A 101 -7.50 -8.15 -1.68
N VAL A 102 -6.96 -9.00 -0.82
CA VAL A 102 -6.53 -8.62 0.53
C VAL A 102 -5.38 -7.60 0.45
N ASN A 103 -4.42 -7.84 -0.45
CA ASN A 103 -3.23 -7.01 -0.64
C ASN A 103 -3.38 -5.96 -1.76
N GLN A 104 -4.62 -5.59 -2.10
CA GLN A 104 -4.95 -4.63 -3.15
C GLN A 104 -4.13 -3.31 -3.08
N PRO A 105 -3.82 -2.72 -1.91
CA PRO A 105 -3.03 -1.49 -1.84
C PRO A 105 -1.64 -1.58 -2.50
N TYR A 106 -1.08 -2.79 -2.60
CA TYR A 106 0.19 -3.07 -3.28
C TYR A 106 0.04 -3.13 -4.80
N PHE A 107 -0.96 -3.88 -5.27
CA PHE A 107 -1.14 -4.16 -6.70
C PHE A 107 -1.80 -3.01 -7.47
N VAL A 108 -2.58 -2.16 -6.79
CA VAL A 108 -3.33 -1.07 -7.42
C VAL A 108 -2.77 0.30 -6.99
N ASP A 109 -2.00 0.91 -7.89
CA ASP A 109 -1.52 2.28 -7.74
C ASP A 109 -2.52 3.26 -8.34
N LYS A 110 -3.36 3.84 -7.47
CA LYS A 110 -4.35 4.88 -7.84
C LYS A 110 -3.70 6.15 -8.41
N GLU A 111 -2.41 6.38 -8.18
CA GLU A 111 -1.73 7.64 -8.51
C GLU A 111 -1.16 7.73 -9.94
N GLN A 112 -1.07 6.62 -10.69
CA GLN A 112 -0.43 6.65 -12.03
C GLN A 112 -1.23 7.41 -13.11
N LYS A 113 -2.45 7.88 -12.85
CA LYS A 113 -3.19 8.73 -13.80
C LYS A 113 -2.65 10.16 -13.92
N SER A 114 -1.66 10.55 -13.13
CA SER A 114 -1.03 11.87 -13.23
C SER A 114 0.49 11.77 -13.16
N LYS A 115 1.16 11.61 -14.32
CA LYS A 115 2.45 12.27 -14.66
C LYS A 115 2.97 11.88 -16.06
N ARG A 116 2.31 12.44 -17.09
CA ARG A 116 3.02 12.99 -18.26
C ARG A 116 3.50 14.41 -17.92
N ARG A 117 4.31 14.54 -16.86
CA ARG A 117 5.09 15.76 -16.61
C ARG A 117 6.51 15.31 -16.33
N LYS A 118 7.35 15.41 -17.37
CA LYS A 118 8.81 15.34 -17.27
C LYS A 118 9.24 16.10 -16.02
N ARG A 119 9.65 15.38 -14.98
CA ARG A 119 10.47 15.96 -13.91
C ARG A 119 11.82 16.21 -14.53
N THR A 120 12.21 17.48 -14.58
CA THR A 120 13.59 17.88 -14.85
C THR A 120 14.49 17.24 -13.80
N GLU A 121 15.46 16.48 -14.27
CA GLU A 121 16.57 15.89 -13.52
C GLU A 121 17.24 16.98 -12.66
N THR A 122 16.86 17.03 -11.39
CA THR A 122 17.57 17.82 -10.39
C THR A 122 17.69 16.94 -9.15
N ASN A 123 18.86 16.32 -9.02
CA ASN A 123 19.32 15.47 -7.90
C ASN A 123 18.34 14.38 -7.44
N ASP A 124 18.33 13.30 -8.20
CA ASP A 124 17.61 12.05 -7.92
C ASP A 124 18.33 11.23 -6.82
N GLN A 125 18.54 11.81 -5.64
CA GLN A 125 18.56 10.99 -4.43
C GLN A 125 17.09 10.59 -4.19
N GLY A 126 16.64 9.59 -4.95
CA GLY A 126 15.27 9.10 -4.90
C GLY A 126 14.93 8.72 -3.47
N SER A 127 13.79 9.22 -2.98
CA SER A 127 13.26 8.82 -1.67
C SER A 127 13.26 7.31 -1.57
N THR A 128 13.97 6.81 -0.57
CA THR A 128 14.02 5.40 -0.21
C THR A 128 12.84 5.05 0.70
N TRP A 129 12.58 3.75 0.86
CA TRP A 129 11.61 3.28 1.87
C TRP A 129 12.02 3.70 3.29
N PHE A 130 13.32 3.86 3.53
CA PHE A 130 13.85 4.31 4.81
C PHE A 130 13.45 5.75 5.12
N ASP A 131 13.37 6.63 4.11
CA ASP A 131 12.87 8.00 4.29
C ASP A 131 11.40 8.01 4.75
N SER A 132 10.60 7.05 4.25
CA SER A 132 9.21 6.89 4.69
C SER A 132 9.11 6.36 6.12
N PHE A 133 10.03 5.47 6.53
CA PHE A 133 10.14 5.05 7.93
C PHE A 133 10.51 6.23 8.83
N GLN A 134 11.51 7.02 8.45
CA GLN A 134 11.92 8.21 9.20
C GLN A 134 10.79 9.23 9.30
N LEU A 135 9.99 9.39 8.24
CA LEU A 135 8.81 10.26 8.25
C LEU A 135 7.78 9.79 9.28
N LEU A 136 7.46 8.49 9.33
CA LEU A 136 6.52 7.97 10.32
C LEU A 136 7.09 8.06 11.75
N VAL A 137 8.39 7.82 11.92
CA VAL A 137 9.07 7.95 13.22
C VAL A 137 9.03 9.39 13.74
N SER A 138 9.29 10.38 12.88
CA SER A 138 9.18 11.79 13.26
C SER A 138 7.75 12.24 13.58
N ASN A 139 6.76 11.44 13.17
CA ASN A 139 5.34 11.62 13.46
C ASN A 139 4.83 10.71 14.60
N GLY A 140 5.73 10.11 15.37
CA GLY A 140 5.40 9.42 16.63
C GLY A 140 5.24 7.91 16.55
N HIS A 141 5.45 7.29 15.40
CA HIS A 141 5.50 5.83 15.30
C HIS A 141 6.85 5.29 15.80
N SER A 142 6.87 4.16 16.50
CA SER A 142 8.11 3.43 16.75
C SER A 142 8.51 2.59 15.53
N HIS A 143 9.79 2.26 15.39
CA HIS A 143 10.24 1.33 14.35
C HIS A 143 9.49 0.00 14.41
N GLU A 144 9.33 -0.56 15.62
CA GLU A 144 8.57 -1.78 15.86
C GLU A 144 7.10 -1.65 15.43
N SER A 145 6.45 -0.51 15.74
CA SER A 145 5.09 -0.25 15.29
C SER A 145 5.00 -0.28 13.76
N ILE A 146 5.96 0.32 13.04
CA ILE A 146 5.99 0.33 11.58
C ILE A 146 6.21 -1.07 11.02
N MET A 147 7.14 -1.84 11.58
CA MET A 147 7.42 -3.22 11.14
C MET A 147 6.20 -4.13 11.29
N ASN A 148 5.36 -3.90 12.31
CA ASN A 148 4.12 -4.63 12.54
C ASN A 148 2.91 -4.09 11.75
N MET A 149 3.06 -2.98 11.01
CA MET A 149 1.99 -2.50 10.12
C MET A 149 1.86 -3.39 8.89
N THR A 150 0.65 -3.51 8.38
CA THR A 150 0.45 -3.98 7.01
C THR A 150 0.97 -2.95 6.01
N TYR A 151 1.39 -3.39 4.84
CA TYR A 151 1.81 -2.48 3.77
C TYR A 151 0.74 -1.43 3.44
N GLY A 152 -0.54 -1.84 3.43
CA GLY A 152 -1.65 -0.92 3.21
C GLY A 152 -1.72 0.17 4.27
N SER A 153 -1.59 -0.20 5.55
CA SER A 153 -1.59 0.76 6.67
C SER A 153 -0.39 1.69 6.61
N PHE A 154 0.81 1.15 6.38
CA PHE A 154 2.04 1.91 6.19
C PHE A 154 1.90 2.96 5.07
N LYS A 155 1.36 2.56 3.92
CA LYS A 155 1.11 3.45 2.77
C LYS A 155 0.13 4.58 3.14
N LEU A 156 -1.01 4.23 3.75
CA LEU A 156 -2.03 5.22 4.13
C LEU A 156 -1.53 6.21 5.19
N TYR A 157 -0.80 5.77 6.20
CA TYR A 157 -0.21 6.66 7.19
C TYR A 157 0.83 7.59 6.58
N SER A 158 1.69 7.07 5.71
CA SER A 158 2.70 7.87 5.00
C SER A 158 2.04 8.96 4.14
N GLU A 159 1.01 8.59 3.37
CA GLU A 159 0.23 9.52 2.55
C GLU A 159 -0.49 10.58 3.42
N ALA A 160 -1.04 10.19 4.57
CA ALA A 160 -1.70 11.10 5.50
C ALA A 160 -0.73 12.15 6.08
N VAL A 161 0.49 11.74 6.45
CA VAL A 161 1.53 12.67 6.91
C VAL A 161 1.90 13.66 5.80
N VAL A 162 2.18 13.17 4.58
CA VAL A 162 2.51 14.03 3.43
C VAL A 162 1.38 15.01 3.12
N LYS A 163 0.12 14.56 3.19
CA LYS A 163 -1.06 15.42 2.99
C LYS A 163 -1.13 16.52 4.04
N ARG A 164 -0.93 16.18 5.32
CA ARG A 164 -0.91 17.13 6.43
C ARG A 164 0.20 18.17 6.26
N GLU A 165 1.41 17.74 5.89
CA GLU A 165 2.52 18.67 5.67
C GLU A 165 2.26 19.65 4.53
N LYS A 166 1.71 19.18 3.40
CA LYS A 166 1.30 20.05 2.29
C LYS A 166 0.27 21.08 2.73
N GLN A 167 -0.70 20.67 3.54
CA GLN A 167 -1.71 21.58 4.10
C GLN A 167 -1.07 22.61 5.03
N ASN A 168 -0.15 22.19 5.92
CA ASN A 168 0.58 23.09 6.81
C ASN A 168 1.39 24.13 6.03
N ILE A 169 2.15 23.72 5.00
CA ILE A 169 2.92 24.63 4.15
C ILE A 169 2.00 25.60 3.42
N ALA A 170 0.88 25.14 2.89
CA ALA A 170 -0.10 26.00 2.23
C ALA A 170 -0.67 27.05 3.20
N THR A 171 -1.03 26.65 4.42
CA THR A 171 -1.51 27.54 5.48
C THR A 171 -0.45 28.56 5.87
N GLN A 172 0.79 28.14 6.12
CA GLN A 172 1.91 29.04 6.44
C GLN A 172 2.20 30.02 5.30
N SER A 173 2.18 29.57 4.05
CA SER A 173 2.39 30.42 2.88
C SER A 173 1.29 31.48 2.76
N ASN A 174 0.04 31.11 3.04
CA ASN A 174 -1.08 32.05 3.08
C ASN A 174 -0.89 33.09 4.18
N ILE A 175 -0.49 32.67 5.39
CA ILE A 175 -0.18 33.55 6.52
C ILE A 175 0.94 34.55 6.14
N ILE A 176 2.06 34.07 5.60
CA ILE A 176 3.19 34.90 5.18
C ILE A 176 2.73 35.92 4.13
N ARG A 177 1.96 35.50 3.13
CA ARG A 177 1.42 36.39 2.10
C ARG A 177 0.48 37.46 2.68
N MET A 178 -0.37 37.10 3.64
CA MET A 178 -1.26 38.04 4.35
C MET A 178 -0.52 38.99 5.29
N ALA A 179 0.65 38.60 5.78
CA ALA A 179 1.52 39.46 6.60
C ALA A 179 2.37 40.40 5.73
N HIS A 180 2.85 39.94 4.57
CA HIS A 180 3.69 40.71 3.65
C HIS A 180 2.90 41.71 2.80
N HIS A 181 1.71 41.33 2.32
CA HIS A 181 0.79 42.30 1.73
C HIS A 181 -0.07 42.88 2.85
N ALA A 182 -0.28 44.19 2.89
CA ALA A 182 -0.92 44.95 3.98
C ALA A 182 -2.41 44.61 4.28
N ALA A 183 -2.82 43.35 4.22
CA ALA A 183 -4.13 42.84 4.60
C ALA A 183 -4.24 42.62 6.12
N ALA A 184 -3.78 43.59 6.92
CA ALA A 184 -3.75 43.53 8.38
C ALA A 184 -5.13 43.16 8.98
N LYS A 185 -6.22 43.58 8.35
CA LYS A 185 -7.60 43.23 8.74
C LYS A 185 -7.92 41.75 8.51
N GLN A 186 -7.52 41.18 7.38
CA GLN A 186 -7.75 39.76 7.08
C GLN A 186 -6.84 38.88 7.96
N PHE A 187 -5.60 39.31 8.20
CA PHE A 187 -4.69 38.61 9.11
C PHE A 187 -5.22 38.62 10.55
N LYS A 188 -5.71 39.76 11.03
CA LYS A 188 -6.33 39.86 12.36
C LYS A 188 -7.57 38.97 12.49
N SER A 189 -8.46 38.97 11.48
CA SER A 189 -9.63 38.07 11.44
C SER A 189 -9.23 36.59 11.55
N PHE A 190 -8.23 36.17 10.77
CA PHE A 190 -7.72 34.79 10.81
C PHE A 190 -7.13 34.41 12.19
N ILE A 191 -6.38 35.32 12.82
CA ILE A 191 -5.84 35.10 14.17
C ILE A 191 -6.93 35.04 15.24
N ASP A 192 -7.99 35.84 15.09
CA ASP A 192 -9.11 35.84 16.02
C ASP A 192 -9.96 34.56 15.87
N GLU A 193 -10.16 34.05 14.65
CA GLU A 193 -10.78 32.73 14.37
C GLU A 193 -10.00 31.55 14.96
N LEU A 194 -8.66 31.63 15.05
CA LEU A 194 -7.83 30.56 15.63
C LEU A 194 -7.86 30.51 17.17
N LYS A 195 -8.43 31.51 17.84
CA LYS A 195 -8.49 31.58 19.31
C LYS A 195 -9.80 31.06 19.89
N GLU A 196 -10.82 30.85 19.06
CA GLU A 196 -12.06 30.14 19.42
C GLU A 196 -11.83 28.62 19.44
#